data_AF-A0A8S1M1W5-F1
#
_entry.id   AF-A0A8S1M1W5-F1
#
_cell.length_a   1.000
_cell.length_b   1.000
_cell.length_c   1.000
_cell.angle_alpha   90.00
_cell.angle_beta   90.00
_cell.angle_gamma   90.00
#
_symmetry.space_group_name_H-M   'P 1'
#
loop_
_entity.id
_entity.type
_entity.pdbx_description
1 polymer ?
#
loop_
_entity_poly.entity_id
_entity_poly.type
_entity_poly.pdbx_seq_one_letter_code
_entity_poly.pdbx_strand_id
1 'polypeptide(L)'
;MDKITQTQFDLTTFQTDYLRPIPNILNSEFQWNDNMAIINVQWNYSLEVNQDKVSQVREIIQNTCTTEIRDEEQKILIQYLQNEKDMLKNCGFTCQKLPLIIEKNKDIAHFLLISICHLDGFEEFLDVFIQTDVTQNSLELFAQLFGELKLPQEYITQYINYCIEFCNNIKEKQSQNKLVRYVSIFIQQMLKQKAFATKDVLTNLQAFCIEFSKVGEVSRLFKLVKGQEPTTQ
;
A
#
# COMPACT_ATOMS: atom_id res chain seq x y z
N MET A 1 -62.75 -20.07 -31.26
CA MET A 1 -63.37 -18.94 -31.98
C MET A 1 -63.77 -17.92 -30.92
N ASP A 2 -63.18 -16.74 -30.76
CA ASP A 2 -62.14 -16.05 -31.52
C ASP A 2 -61.45 -14.99 -30.64
N LYS A 3 -60.12 -14.97 -30.75
CA LYS A 3 -59.19 -13.85 -30.74
C LYS A 3 -59.31 -12.74 -29.67
N ILE A 4 -58.40 -12.86 -28.71
CA ILE A 4 -57.81 -11.76 -27.93
C ILE A 4 -57.30 -10.71 -28.94
N THR A 5 -57.95 -9.55 -28.97
CA THR A 5 -57.52 -8.43 -29.81
C THR A 5 -56.50 -7.63 -29.02
N GLN A 6 -55.26 -7.64 -29.51
CA GLN A 6 -54.14 -6.87 -28.96
C GLN A 6 -54.50 -5.37 -28.96
N THR A 7 -54.64 -4.76 -27.79
CA THR A 7 -54.61 -3.31 -27.65
C THR A 7 -53.20 -2.83 -27.95
N GLN A 8 -52.97 -2.36 -29.18
CA GLN A 8 -51.79 -1.56 -29.53
C GLN A 8 -51.76 -0.34 -28.60
N PHE A 9 -50.76 -0.27 -27.71
CA PHE A 9 -50.40 0.98 -27.08
C PHE A 9 -49.75 1.87 -28.14
N ASP A 10 -50.50 2.88 -28.58
CA ASP A 10 -50.00 3.89 -29.50
C ASP A 10 -49.04 4.81 -28.73
N LEU A 11 -47.73 4.61 -28.95
CA LEU A 11 -46.64 5.37 -28.32
C LEU A 11 -46.56 6.82 -28.84
N THR A 12 -47.49 7.25 -29.69
CA THR A 12 -47.47 8.58 -30.34
C THR A 12 -48.12 9.68 -29.50
N THR A 13 -48.74 9.35 -28.36
CA THR A 13 -49.47 10.33 -27.52
C THR A 13 -48.61 11.07 -26.48
N PHE A 14 -47.31 10.81 -26.39
CA PHE A 14 -46.39 11.59 -25.54
C PHE A 14 -45.47 12.47 -26.39
N GLN A 15 -46.06 13.45 -27.08
CA GLN A 15 -45.28 14.54 -27.64
C GLN A 15 -45.31 15.69 -26.63
N THR A 16 -44.20 15.91 -25.92
CA THR A 16 -44.04 17.11 -25.10
C THR A 16 -44.00 18.31 -26.04
N ASP A 17 -45.02 19.15 -26.00
CA ASP A 17 -45.03 20.44 -26.68
C ASP A 17 -43.87 21.28 -26.13
N TYR A 18 -42.79 21.38 -26.90
CA TYR A 18 -41.73 22.35 -26.63
C TYR A 18 -42.25 23.75 -26.98
N LEU A 19 -43.12 24.30 -26.14
CA LEU A 19 -43.49 25.71 -26.15
C LEU A 19 -42.29 26.55 -25.70
N ARG A 20 -41.26 26.64 -26.55
CA ARG A 20 -40.31 27.74 -26.49
C ARG A 20 -40.84 28.83 -27.41
N PRO A 21 -41.02 30.08 -26.93
CA PRO A 21 -41.33 31.17 -27.83
C PRO A 21 -40.22 31.27 -28.89
N ILE A 22 -40.62 31.50 -30.14
CA ILE A 22 -39.70 31.72 -31.25
C ILE A 22 -38.83 32.93 -30.87
N PRO A 23 -37.49 32.82 -30.86
CA PRO A 23 -36.64 33.94 -30.50
C PRO A 23 -36.94 35.14 -31.40
N ASN A 24 -37.07 36.33 -30.82
CA ASN A 24 -37.21 37.57 -31.61
C ASN A 24 -35.95 37.73 -32.47
N ILE A 25 -36.08 37.55 -33.78
CA ILE A 25 -35.02 37.84 -34.73
C ILE A 25 -34.95 39.36 -34.88
N LEU A 26 -34.06 39.98 -34.11
CA LEU A 26 -33.75 41.39 -34.28
C LEU A 26 -32.91 41.53 -35.56
N ASN A 27 -33.49 42.09 -36.63
CA ASN A 27 -32.75 42.50 -37.84
C ASN A 27 -31.93 43.77 -37.56
N SER A 28 -31.12 43.75 -36.51
CA SER A 28 -30.04 44.71 -36.37
C SER A 28 -28.83 44.10 -37.07
N GLU A 29 -28.23 44.85 -38.00
CA GLU A 29 -26.90 44.53 -38.52
C GLU A 29 -25.95 44.45 -37.33
N PHE A 30 -25.78 43.24 -36.82
CA PHE A 30 -24.86 42.94 -35.73
C PHE A 30 -23.46 43.08 -36.33
N GLN A 31 -22.90 44.28 -36.28
CA GLN A 31 -21.46 44.44 -36.43
C GLN A 31 -20.85 43.75 -35.22
N TRP A 32 -20.40 42.51 -35.41
CA TRP A 32 -19.51 41.85 -34.47
C TRP A 32 -18.36 42.82 -34.26
N ASN A 33 -18.30 43.42 -33.08
CA ASN A 33 -17.16 44.24 -32.74
C ASN A 33 -16.00 43.25 -32.65
N ASP A 34 -15.15 43.25 -33.66
CA ASP A 34 -14.03 42.32 -33.86
C ASP A 34 -12.90 42.55 -32.84
N ASN A 35 -13.27 43.08 -31.67
CA ASN A 35 -12.51 42.92 -30.45
C ASN A 35 -12.72 41.50 -29.95
N MET A 36 -12.33 40.51 -30.76
CA MET A 36 -11.70 39.31 -30.23
C MET A 36 -10.35 39.75 -29.62
N ALA A 37 -10.41 40.52 -28.54
CA ALA A 37 -9.55 40.18 -27.43
C ALA A 37 -10.02 38.78 -27.07
N ILE A 38 -9.39 37.78 -27.70
CA ILE A 38 -9.51 36.39 -27.36
C ILE A 38 -9.32 36.40 -25.84
N ILE A 39 -10.42 36.31 -25.10
CA ILE A 39 -10.35 35.97 -23.70
C ILE A 39 -9.74 34.60 -23.79
N ASN A 40 -8.42 34.55 -23.65
CA ASN A 40 -7.66 33.34 -23.70
C ASN A 40 -8.24 32.55 -22.54
N VAL A 41 -9.15 31.61 -22.86
CA VAL A 41 -9.77 30.74 -21.86
C VAL A 41 -8.62 29.87 -21.38
N GLN A 42 -7.87 30.41 -20.43
CA GLN A 42 -6.79 29.72 -19.79
C GLN A 42 -7.44 28.86 -18.74
N TRP A 43 -7.48 27.56 -19.01
CA TRP A 43 -7.76 26.57 -17.99
C TRP A 43 -6.75 26.77 -16.88
N ASN A 44 -7.22 27.29 -15.75
CA ASN A 44 -6.37 27.42 -14.59
C ASN A 44 -6.29 26.05 -13.91
N TYR A 45 -5.27 25.28 -14.27
CA TYR A 45 -4.99 23.97 -13.66
C TYR A 45 -4.76 24.05 -12.13
N SER A 46 -4.60 25.26 -11.55
CA SER A 46 -4.55 25.44 -10.09
C SER A 46 -5.92 25.50 -9.41
N LEU A 47 -7.04 25.49 -10.15
CA LEU A 47 -8.40 25.40 -9.59
C LEU A 47 -8.82 23.96 -9.25
N GLU A 48 -8.05 22.94 -9.66
CA GLU A 48 -8.21 21.54 -9.25
C GLU A 48 -7.52 21.23 -7.90
N VAL A 49 -7.12 22.24 -7.12
CA VAL A 49 -6.71 21.99 -5.74
C VAL A 49 -7.98 21.70 -4.93
N ASN A 50 -8.34 20.42 -4.86
CA ASN A 50 -9.36 19.90 -3.97
C ASN A 50 -9.05 20.42 -2.55
N GLN A 51 -9.80 21.42 -2.08
CA GLN A 51 -9.61 21.99 -0.74
C GLN A 51 -9.97 21.00 0.38
N ASP A 52 -10.66 19.92 0.02
CA ASP A 52 -10.93 18.83 0.93
C ASP A 52 -9.62 18.08 1.26
N LYS A 53 -9.19 18.20 2.50
CA LYS A 53 -7.99 17.55 3.03
C LYS A 53 -8.02 16.03 2.82
N VAL A 54 -9.20 15.39 2.88
CA VAL A 54 -9.34 13.94 2.66
C VAL A 54 -9.01 13.56 1.23
N SER A 55 -9.46 14.36 0.27
CA SER A 55 -9.16 14.18 -1.16
C SER A 55 -7.66 14.34 -1.44
N GLN A 56 -6.99 15.33 -0.82
CA GLN A 56 -5.52 15.47 -0.92
C GLN A 56 -4.78 14.26 -0.34
N VAL A 57 -5.20 13.78 0.84
CA VAL A 57 -4.61 12.58 1.46
C VAL A 57 -4.78 11.35 0.56
N ARG A 58 -5.97 11.17 -0.04
CA ARG A 58 -6.24 10.08 -0.98
C ARG A 58 -5.36 10.15 -2.22
N GLU A 59 -5.19 11.34 -2.78
CA GLU A 59 -4.31 11.55 -3.94
C GLU A 59 -2.86 11.24 -3.59
N ILE A 60 -2.38 11.72 -2.44
CA ILE A 60 -1.02 11.40 -1.96
C ILE A 60 -0.86 9.88 -1.78
N ILE A 61 -1.83 9.17 -1.18
CA ILE A 61 -1.79 7.70 -1.02
C ILE A 61 -1.90 6.96 -2.37
N GLN A 62 -2.55 7.55 -3.37
CA GLN A 62 -2.53 6.98 -4.71
C GLN A 62 -1.15 7.17 -5.36
N ASN A 63 -0.54 8.34 -5.14
CA ASN A 63 0.81 8.64 -5.59
C ASN A 63 1.84 7.77 -4.86
N THR A 64 1.66 7.42 -3.58
CA THR A 64 2.58 6.52 -2.82
C THR A 64 2.72 5.16 -3.50
N CYS A 65 1.67 4.70 -4.20
CA CYS A 65 1.67 3.42 -4.90
C CYS A 65 2.43 3.48 -6.24
N THR A 66 2.51 4.66 -6.85
CA THR A 66 3.01 4.84 -8.23
C THR A 66 4.40 5.45 -8.27
N THR A 67 4.73 6.36 -7.37
CA THR A 67 5.99 7.11 -7.35
C THR A 67 6.58 7.19 -5.95
N GLU A 68 7.88 7.39 -5.87
CA GLU A 68 8.53 7.84 -4.64
C GLU A 68 8.04 9.26 -4.32
N ILE A 69 7.63 9.48 -3.07
CA ILE A 69 7.05 10.74 -2.64
C ILE A 69 8.15 11.67 -2.15
N ARG A 70 7.95 12.97 -2.36
CA ARG A 70 8.88 14.00 -1.87
C ARG A 70 8.72 14.16 -0.35
N ASP A 71 9.82 14.46 0.34
CA ASP A 71 9.84 14.69 1.79
C ASP A 71 8.79 15.72 2.26
N GLU A 72 8.48 16.72 1.44
CA GLU A 72 7.46 17.73 1.73
C GLU A 72 6.05 17.13 1.77
N GLU A 73 5.69 16.33 0.76
CA GLU A 73 4.40 15.64 0.66
C GLU A 73 4.25 14.59 1.78
N GLN A 74 5.34 13.91 2.14
CA GLN A 74 5.37 12.99 3.27
C GLN A 74 5.05 13.72 4.60
N LYS A 75 5.67 14.88 4.84
CA LYS A 75 5.40 15.68 6.05
C LYS A 75 3.95 16.15 6.12
N ILE A 76 3.40 16.62 5.00
CA ILE A 76 2.00 17.05 4.90
C ILE A 76 1.07 15.87 5.22
N LEU A 77 1.32 14.69 4.65
CA LEU A 77 0.54 13.49 4.91
C LEU A 77 0.54 13.10 6.40
N ILE A 78 1.73 13.04 7.00
CA ILE A 78 1.89 12.71 8.42
C ILE A 78 1.16 13.72 9.29
N GLN A 79 1.30 15.02 8.99
CA GLN A 79 0.63 16.08 9.74
C GLN A 79 -0.90 15.97 9.66
N TYR A 80 -1.46 15.71 8.48
CA TYR A 80 -2.91 15.54 8.33
C TYR A 80 -3.43 14.32 9.08
N LEU A 81 -2.73 13.18 8.98
CA LEU A 81 -3.15 11.94 9.63
C LEU A 81 -2.96 11.95 11.15
N GLN A 82 -1.99 12.69 11.69
CA GLN A 82 -1.82 12.86 13.14
C GLN A 82 -2.94 13.70 13.77
N ASN A 83 -3.46 14.69 13.04
CA ASN A 83 -4.43 15.64 13.56
C ASN A 83 -5.86 15.09 13.60
N GLU A 84 -6.24 14.22 12.65
CA GLU A 84 -7.63 13.76 12.50
C GLU A 84 -7.71 12.23 12.34
N LYS A 85 -8.08 11.51 13.41
CA LYS A 85 -8.20 10.03 13.41
C LYS A 85 -9.25 9.50 12.43
N ASP A 86 -10.31 10.26 12.16
CA ASP A 86 -11.35 9.88 11.21
C ASP A 86 -10.85 9.90 9.75
N MET A 87 -9.80 10.67 9.45
CA MET A 87 -9.18 10.66 8.12
C MET A 87 -8.54 9.32 7.80
N LEU A 88 -7.99 8.64 8.80
CA LEU A 88 -7.31 7.35 8.61
C LEU A 88 -8.27 6.26 8.11
N LYS A 89 -9.57 6.35 8.44
CA LYS A 89 -10.59 5.45 7.91
C LYS A 89 -10.98 5.78 6.47
N ASN A 90 -10.91 7.05 6.10
CA ASN A 90 -11.38 7.55 4.80
C ASN A 90 -10.26 7.73 3.77
N CYS A 91 -9.00 7.60 4.16
CA CYS A 91 -7.81 7.87 3.35
C CYS A 91 -7.64 6.90 2.16
N GLY A 92 -8.44 5.82 2.08
CA GLY A 92 -8.38 4.86 0.98
C GLY A 92 -7.14 3.95 1.03
N PHE A 93 -6.49 3.87 2.18
CA PHE A 93 -5.49 2.87 2.50
C PHE A 93 -6.19 1.52 2.65
N THR A 94 -5.78 0.56 1.82
CA THR A 94 -6.36 -0.79 1.74
C THR A 94 -5.22 -1.80 1.79
N CYS A 95 -5.46 -2.98 2.35
CA CYS A 95 -4.43 -4.02 2.53
C CYS A 95 -3.74 -4.35 1.19
N GLN A 96 -4.48 -4.34 0.08
CA GLN A 96 -3.94 -4.62 -1.27
C GLN A 96 -2.91 -3.59 -1.76
N LYS A 97 -2.98 -2.34 -1.28
CA LYS A 97 -2.00 -1.30 -1.65
C LYS A 97 -0.73 -1.37 -0.81
N LEU A 98 -0.77 -2.07 0.33
CA LEU A 98 0.35 -2.14 1.26
C LEU A 98 1.66 -2.62 0.58
N PRO A 99 1.69 -3.72 -0.19
CA PRO A 99 2.92 -4.18 -0.85
C PRO A 99 3.56 -3.11 -1.74
N LEU A 100 2.74 -2.39 -2.52
CA LEU A 100 3.18 -1.34 -3.43
C LEU A 100 3.79 -0.15 -2.69
N ILE A 101 3.22 0.20 -1.54
CA ILE A 101 3.70 1.29 -0.70
C ILE A 101 5.02 0.90 -0.02
N ILE A 102 5.16 -0.35 0.43
CA ILE A 102 6.41 -0.84 1.06
C ILE A 102 7.57 -0.79 0.08
N GLU A 103 7.34 -1.17 -1.18
CA GLU A 103 8.38 -1.20 -2.20
C GLU A 103 8.96 0.20 -2.46
N LYS A 104 8.10 1.22 -2.56
CA LYS A 104 8.50 2.60 -2.94
C LYS A 104 8.75 3.53 -1.76
N ASN A 105 7.94 3.43 -0.72
CA ASN A 105 7.86 4.43 0.36
C ASN A 105 7.75 3.74 1.73
N LYS A 106 8.82 3.06 2.16
CA LYS A 106 8.87 2.30 3.42
C LYS A 106 8.45 3.12 4.65
N ASP A 107 8.94 4.35 4.79
CA ASP A 107 8.67 5.18 5.98
C ASP A 107 7.19 5.59 6.09
N ILE A 108 6.52 5.75 4.95
CA ILE A 108 5.07 6.01 4.90
C ILE A 108 4.31 4.73 5.29
N ALA A 109 4.72 3.58 4.77
CA ALA A 109 4.13 2.30 5.17
C ALA A 109 4.27 2.07 6.69
N HIS A 110 5.44 2.35 7.26
CA HIS A 110 5.69 2.31 8.71
C HIS A 110 4.71 3.17 9.49
N PHE A 111 4.63 4.46 9.13
CA PHE A 111 3.73 5.40 9.79
C PHE A 111 2.26 4.98 9.69
N LEU A 112 1.82 4.55 8.51
CA LEU A 112 0.44 4.10 8.30
C LEU A 112 0.12 2.87 9.14
N LEU A 113 0.98 1.85 9.15
CA LEU A 113 0.78 0.61 9.91
C LEU A 113 0.72 0.86 11.42
N ILE A 114 1.58 1.74 11.95
CA ILE A 114 1.49 2.14 13.36
C ILE A 114 0.19 2.89 13.64
N SER A 115 -0.21 3.78 12.73
CA SER A 115 -1.43 4.57 12.92
C SER A 115 -2.69 3.70 12.96
N ILE A 116 -2.72 2.61 12.18
CA ILE A 116 -3.87 1.69 12.10
C ILE A 116 -3.79 0.52 13.10
N CYS A 117 -2.73 0.39 13.91
CA CYS A 117 -2.52 -0.80 14.75
C CYS A 117 -3.63 -1.04 15.80
N HIS A 118 -4.35 0.01 16.17
CA HIS A 118 -5.46 -0.03 17.13
C HIS A 118 -6.85 -0.09 16.45
N LEU A 119 -6.89 -0.06 15.12
CA LEU A 119 -8.14 -0.14 14.37
C LEU A 119 -8.53 -1.59 14.10
N ASP A 120 -9.83 -1.84 14.02
CA ASP A 120 -10.38 -3.11 13.57
C ASP A 120 -9.91 -3.38 12.13
N GLY A 121 -9.44 -4.61 11.88
CA GLY A 121 -8.92 -5.03 10.57
C GLY A 121 -7.40 -4.95 10.41
N PHE A 122 -6.64 -4.55 11.44
CA PHE A 122 -5.17 -4.56 11.40
C PHE A 122 -4.58 -5.94 11.08
N GLU A 123 -5.22 -7.03 11.53
CA GLU A 123 -4.80 -8.40 11.23
C GLU A 123 -4.76 -8.68 9.73
N GLU A 124 -5.72 -8.16 8.95
CA GLU A 124 -5.72 -8.31 7.48
C GLU A 124 -4.50 -7.64 6.83
N PHE A 125 -4.04 -6.52 7.39
CA PHE A 125 -2.81 -5.86 6.92
C PHE A 125 -1.57 -6.70 7.25
N LEU A 126 -1.52 -7.32 8.44
CA LEU A 126 -0.43 -8.22 8.81
C LEU A 126 -0.39 -9.47 7.93
N ASP A 127 -1.54 -10.05 7.62
CA ASP A 127 -1.62 -11.23 6.75
C ASP A 127 -1.11 -10.93 5.33
N VAL A 128 -1.52 -9.78 4.76
CA VAL A 128 -1.01 -9.33 3.46
C VAL A 128 0.48 -8.98 3.53
N PHE A 129 0.94 -8.38 4.63
CA PHE A 129 2.35 -8.08 4.84
C PHE A 129 3.20 -9.34 4.80
N ILE A 130 2.79 -10.40 5.51
CA ILE A 130 3.54 -11.65 5.58
C ILE A 130 3.62 -12.34 4.22
N GLN A 131 2.61 -12.16 3.37
CA GLN A 131 2.56 -12.71 2.02
C GLN A 131 3.28 -11.85 0.97
N THR A 132 3.77 -10.67 1.35
CA THR A 132 4.48 -9.76 0.45
C THR A 132 5.90 -10.25 0.17
N ASP A 133 6.37 -10.06 -1.07
CA ASP A 133 7.71 -10.43 -1.50
C ASP A 133 8.80 -9.89 -0.55
N VAL A 134 9.77 -10.74 -0.23
CA VAL A 134 10.85 -10.38 0.69
C VAL A 134 11.84 -9.46 0.00
N THR A 135 11.87 -8.21 0.44
CA THR A 135 12.77 -7.15 -0.03
C THR A 135 13.53 -6.55 1.16
N GLN A 136 14.56 -5.74 0.90
CA GLN A 136 15.23 -5.00 1.97
C GLN A 136 14.24 -4.09 2.74
N ASN A 137 13.34 -3.42 2.01
CA ASN A 137 12.34 -2.53 2.60
C ASN A 137 11.35 -3.28 3.49
N SER A 138 10.86 -4.45 3.06
CA SER A 138 9.94 -5.27 3.87
C SER A 138 10.62 -5.79 5.14
N LEU A 139 11.87 -6.25 5.05
CA LEU A 139 12.63 -6.76 6.21
C LEU A 139 12.90 -5.68 7.24
N GLU A 140 13.33 -4.48 6.79
CA GLU A 140 13.55 -3.34 7.67
C GLU A 140 12.25 -2.88 8.34
N LEU A 141 11.17 -2.76 7.56
CA LEU A 141 9.86 -2.38 8.07
C LEU A 141 9.36 -3.36 9.13
N PHE A 142 9.47 -4.67 8.88
CA PHE A 142 9.07 -5.68 9.88
C PHE A 142 9.89 -5.54 11.18
N ALA A 143 11.20 -5.30 11.08
CA ALA A 143 12.05 -5.12 12.25
C ALA A 143 11.69 -3.85 13.06
N GLN A 144 11.28 -2.77 12.39
CA GLN A 144 10.81 -1.54 13.04
C GLN A 144 9.45 -1.78 13.74
N LEU A 145 8.49 -2.40 13.03
CA LEU A 145 7.18 -2.73 13.58
C LEU A 145 7.28 -3.66 14.78
N PHE A 146 8.17 -4.66 14.74
CA PHE A 146 8.40 -5.55 15.86
C PHE A 146 8.83 -4.79 17.12
N GLY A 147 9.76 -3.83 16.98
CA GLY A 147 10.26 -3.02 18.09
C GLY A 147 9.19 -2.11 18.71
N GLU A 148 8.25 -1.62 17.91
CA GLU A 148 7.25 -0.64 18.35
C GLU A 148 5.91 -1.26 18.78
N LEU A 149 5.40 -2.25 18.04
CA LEU A 149 4.06 -2.82 18.22
C LEU A 149 4.01 -4.07 19.12
N LYS A 150 5.16 -4.61 19.54
CA LYS A 150 5.25 -5.86 20.33
C LYS A 150 4.38 -6.98 19.76
N LEU A 151 4.56 -7.26 18.46
CA LEU A 151 3.79 -8.26 17.73
C LEU A 151 3.87 -9.65 18.40
N PRO A 152 2.79 -10.45 18.37
CA PRO A 152 2.81 -11.82 18.84
C PRO A 152 3.91 -12.68 18.17
N GLN A 153 4.46 -13.63 18.92
CA GLN A 153 5.54 -14.50 18.44
C GLN A 153 5.13 -15.35 17.22
N GLU A 154 3.85 -15.64 17.07
CA GLU A 154 3.31 -16.42 15.95
C GLU A 154 3.59 -15.75 14.60
N TYR A 155 3.26 -14.46 14.47
CA TYR A 155 3.54 -13.68 13.26
C TYR A 155 5.03 -13.59 12.93
N ILE A 156 5.89 -13.49 13.95
CA ILE A 156 7.35 -13.47 13.78
C ILE A 156 7.84 -14.80 13.23
N THR A 157 7.37 -15.89 13.82
CA THR A 157 7.73 -17.25 13.40
C THR A 157 7.26 -17.53 11.98
N GLN A 158 6.02 -17.15 11.65
CA GLN A 158 5.45 -17.29 10.32
C GLN A 158 6.25 -16.50 9.27
N TYR A 159 6.58 -15.23 9.56
CA TYR A 159 7.34 -14.41 8.63
C TYR A 159 8.77 -14.94 8.40
N ILE A 160 9.44 -15.46 9.43
CA ILE A 160 10.76 -16.09 9.28
C ILE A 160 10.68 -17.32 8.40
N ASN A 161 9.70 -18.20 8.63
CA ASN A 161 9.52 -19.39 7.80
C ASN A 161 9.25 -19.00 6.33
N TYR A 162 8.39 -18.01 6.10
CA TYR A 162 8.14 -17.47 4.76
C TYR A 162 9.44 -16.92 4.12
N CYS A 163 10.28 -16.21 4.87
CA CYS A 163 11.55 -15.70 4.35
C CYS A 163 12.53 -16.80 3.94
N ILE A 164 12.55 -17.92 4.67
CA ILE A 164 13.36 -19.10 4.33
C ILE A 164 12.83 -19.73 3.03
N GLU A 165 11.52 -19.97 2.95
CA GLU A 165 10.89 -20.53 1.75
C GLU A 165 11.08 -19.64 0.52
N PHE A 166 10.93 -18.32 0.70
CA PHE A 166 11.13 -17.33 -0.37
C PHE A 166 12.58 -17.37 -0.88
N CYS A 167 13.58 -17.42 0.01
CA CYS A 167 14.98 -17.58 -0.39
C CYS A 167 15.22 -18.86 -1.21
N ASN A 168 14.56 -19.96 -0.87
CA ASN A 168 14.71 -21.25 -1.55
C ASN A 168 14.09 -21.25 -2.96
N ASN A 169 13.05 -20.45 -3.18
CA ASN A 169 12.33 -20.37 -4.45
C ASN A 169 12.99 -19.44 -5.50
N ILE A 170 14.01 -18.65 -5.13
CA ILE A 170 14.70 -17.76 -6.07
C ILE A 170 15.60 -18.55 -7.02
N LYS A 171 15.33 -18.44 -8.32
CA LYS A 171 16.07 -19.16 -9.38
C LYS A 171 17.48 -18.61 -9.61
N GLU A 172 17.64 -17.29 -9.54
CA GLU A 172 18.91 -16.63 -9.87
C GLU A 172 19.84 -16.57 -8.66
N LYS A 173 20.97 -17.29 -8.73
CA LYS A 173 21.90 -17.46 -7.61
C LYS A 173 22.50 -16.15 -7.06
N GLN A 174 22.74 -15.16 -7.92
CA GLN A 174 23.28 -13.87 -7.47
C GLN A 174 22.26 -13.11 -6.63
N SER A 175 21.03 -13.00 -7.13
CA SER A 175 19.90 -12.37 -6.44
C SER A 175 19.54 -13.13 -5.17
N GLN A 176 19.56 -14.46 -5.20
CA GLN A 176 19.38 -15.32 -4.02
C GLN A 176 20.44 -15.02 -2.95
N ASN A 177 21.73 -15.00 -3.29
CA ASN A 177 22.80 -14.70 -2.33
C ASN A 177 22.66 -13.31 -1.71
N LYS A 178 22.25 -12.30 -2.49
CA LYS A 178 21.98 -10.95 -1.97
C LYS A 178 20.83 -10.99 -0.95
N LEU A 179 19.73 -11.66 -1.28
CA LEU A 179 18.59 -11.73 -0.37
C LEU A 179 18.90 -12.52 0.90
N VAL A 180 19.59 -13.66 0.77
CA VAL A 180 20.06 -14.47 1.90
C VAL A 180 20.92 -13.64 2.85
N ARG A 181 21.74 -12.71 2.33
CA ARG A 181 22.48 -11.77 3.18
C ARG A 181 21.55 -10.86 3.98
N TYR A 182 20.57 -10.23 3.33
CA TYR A 182 19.60 -9.36 4.00
C TYR A 182 18.79 -10.12 5.06
N VAL A 183 18.24 -11.28 4.70
CA VAL A 183 17.50 -12.15 5.61
C VAL A 183 18.38 -12.61 6.77
N SER A 184 19.64 -12.96 6.52
CA SER A 184 20.57 -13.34 7.58
C SER A 184 20.84 -12.21 8.57
N ILE A 185 20.99 -10.97 8.10
CA ILE A 185 21.20 -9.79 8.97
C ILE A 185 19.92 -9.51 9.79
N PHE A 186 18.76 -9.57 9.13
CA PHE A 186 17.45 -9.40 9.76
C PHE A 186 17.23 -10.43 10.89
N ILE A 187 17.43 -11.72 10.62
CA ILE A 187 17.26 -12.78 11.63
C ILE A 187 18.25 -12.57 12.79
N GLN A 188 19.49 -12.16 12.52
CA GLN A 188 20.46 -11.84 13.58
C GLN A 188 19.97 -10.70 14.48
N GLN A 189 19.34 -9.66 13.91
CA GLN A 189 18.75 -8.57 14.67
C GLN A 189 17.60 -9.06 15.54
N MET A 190 16.70 -9.87 14.98
CA MET A 190 15.55 -10.44 15.71
C MET A 190 15.98 -11.38 16.85
N LEU A 191 17.00 -12.23 16.63
CA LEU A 191 17.57 -13.09 17.68
C LEU A 191 18.17 -12.28 18.83
N LYS A 192 18.89 -11.19 18.52
CA LYS A 192 19.48 -10.32 19.56
C LYS A 192 18.41 -9.63 20.41
N GLN A 193 17.29 -9.27 19.81
CA GLN A 193 16.14 -8.69 20.50
C GLN A 193 15.30 -9.74 21.26
N LYS A 194 15.67 -11.03 21.22
CA LYS A 194 14.93 -12.16 21.80
C LYS A 194 13.48 -12.22 21.31
N ALA A 195 13.28 -11.89 20.03
CA ALA A 195 11.95 -11.83 19.40
C ALA A 195 11.26 -13.20 19.33
N PHE A 196 12.04 -14.27 19.18
CA PHE A 196 11.56 -15.65 19.10
C PHE A 196 12.64 -16.60 19.62
N ALA A 197 12.23 -17.71 20.24
CA ALA A 197 13.16 -18.72 20.78
C ALA A 197 12.51 -20.12 20.88
N THR A 198 11.67 -20.49 19.93
CA THR A 198 11.12 -21.86 19.84
C THR A 198 12.16 -22.79 19.21
N LYS A 199 12.27 -24.01 19.74
CA LYS A 199 13.21 -25.02 19.25
C LYS A 199 13.03 -25.29 17.76
N ASP A 200 11.79 -25.38 17.30
CA ASP A 200 11.46 -25.68 15.90
C ASP A 200 12.01 -24.61 14.94
N VAL A 201 11.90 -23.33 15.30
CA VAL A 201 12.43 -22.22 14.48
C VAL A 201 13.95 -22.25 14.47
N LEU A 202 14.59 -22.53 15.60
CA LEU A 202 16.05 -22.66 15.66
C LEU A 202 16.53 -23.83 14.78
N THR A 203 15.84 -24.96 14.78
CA THR A 203 16.16 -26.10 13.89
C THR A 203 15.99 -25.74 12.41
N ASN A 204 14.90 -25.06 12.03
CA ASN A 204 14.70 -24.57 10.66
C ASN A 204 15.81 -23.60 10.23
N LEU A 205 16.22 -22.69 11.13
CA LEU A 205 17.31 -21.76 10.90
C LEU A 205 18.68 -22.45 10.76
N GLN A 206 18.93 -23.53 11.49
CA GLN A 206 20.14 -24.33 11.31
C GLN A 206 20.17 -24.98 9.92
N ALA A 207 19.06 -25.57 9.48
CA ALA A 207 18.94 -26.14 8.15
C ALA A 207 19.22 -25.09 7.06
N PHE A 208 18.60 -23.91 7.19
CA PHE A 208 18.86 -22.75 6.31
C PHE A 208 20.35 -22.35 6.32
N CYS A 209 20.98 -22.31 7.50
CA CYS A 209 22.39 -21.94 7.60
C CYS A 209 23.32 -22.96 6.93
N ILE A 210 22.98 -24.24 6.94
CA ILE A 210 23.73 -25.31 6.28
C ILE A 210 23.59 -25.17 4.76
N GLU A 211 22.36 -24.97 4.28
CA GLU A 211 22.03 -24.79 2.86
C GLU A 211 22.79 -23.60 2.25
N PHE A 212 22.79 -22.45 2.94
CA PHE A 212 23.43 -21.21 2.48
C PHE A 212 24.80 -20.94 3.09
N SER A 213 25.49 -21.97 3.56
CA SER A 213 26.80 -21.87 4.23
C SER A 213 27.90 -21.14 3.44
N LYS A 214 27.75 -21.02 2.11
CA LYS A 214 28.66 -20.27 1.23
C LYS A 214 28.58 -18.75 1.43
N VAL A 215 27.52 -18.24 2.04
CA VAL A 215 27.32 -16.81 2.31
C VAL A 215 27.97 -16.45 3.65
N GLY A 216 28.88 -15.46 3.65
CA GLY A 216 29.66 -15.11 4.85
C GLY A 216 28.82 -14.69 6.05
N GLU A 217 27.72 -13.97 5.81
CA GLU A 217 26.78 -13.48 6.82
C GLU A 217 26.07 -14.63 7.56
N VAL A 218 25.82 -15.75 6.86
CA VAL A 218 25.18 -16.95 7.42
C VAL A 218 26.03 -17.59 8.51
N SER A 219 27.37 -17.54 8.36
CA SER A 219 28.29 -18.06 9.40
C SER A 219 28.12 -17.34 10.75
N ARG A 220 27.77 -16.05 10.74
CA ARG A 220 27.49 -15.28 11.97
C ARG A 220 26.15 -15.67 12.57
N LEU A 221 25.13 -15.81 11.72
CA LEU A 221 23.81 -16.30 12.12
C LEU A 221 23.90 -17.68 12.77
N PHE A 222 24.61 -18.62 12.15
CA PHE A 222 24.77 -19.99 12.67
C PHE A 222 25.37 -20.03 14.08
N LYS A 223 26.39 -19.20 14.34
CA LYS A 223 26.99 -19.08 15.68
C LYS A 223 25.99 -18.54 16.70
N LEU A 224 25.17 -17.56 16.32
CA LEU A 224 24.14 -17.01 17.20
C LEU A 224 23.04 -18.04 17.50
N VAL A 225 22.58 -18.77 16.48
CA VAL A 225 21.56 -19.82 16.62
C VAL A 225 22.04 -20.92 17.58
N LYS A 226 23.27 -21.42 17.41
CA LYS A 226 23.88 -22.38 18.35
C LYS A 226 24.02 -21.85 19.78
N GLY A 227 24.27 -20.54 19.93
CA GLY A 227 24.37 -19.92 21.24
C GLY A 227 23.03 -19.78 21.99
N GLN A 228 21.90 -19.87 21.29
CA GLN A 228 20.56 -19.83 21.90
C GLN A 228 20.07 -21.20 22.36
N GLU A 229 20.73 -22.29 21.95
CA GLU A 229 20.37 -23.62 22.43
C GLU A 229 20.69 -23.69 23.93
N PRO A 230 19.73 -24.06 24.80
CA PRO A 230 20.04 -24.33 26.19
C PRO A 230 21.05 -25.47 26.17
N THR A 231 22.25 -25.18 26.68
CA THR A 231 23.30 -26.16 26.88
C THR A 231 22.67 -27.25 27.73
N THR A 232 22.34 -28.38 27.09
CA THR A 232 21.73 -29.50 27.79
C THR A 232 22.86 -30.09 28.63
N GLN A 233 22.96 -29.64 29.87
CA GLN A 233 23.66 -30.31 30.95
C GLN A 233 22.65 -31.16 31.71
#